data_AF-A0A532ERY7-F1
#
_entry.id   AF-A0A532ERY7-F1
#
_cell.length_a   1.000
_cell.length_b   1.000
_cell.length_c   1.000
_cell.angle_alpha   90.00
_cell.angle_beta   90.00
_cell.angle_gamma   90.00
#
_symmetry.space_group_name_H-M   'P 1'
#
loop_
_entity.id
_entity.type
_entity.pdbx_description
1 polymer ?
#
loop_
_entity_poly.entity_id
_entity_poly.type
_entity_poly.pdbx_seq_one_letter_code
_entity_poly.pdbx_strand_id
1 'polypeptide(L)'
;MSQPRTTFQHIAASWLSMKLWVKTWLFFLNAVFLAAFAFLEDPAAKWILLAYAASGPLLGWFMVKQRGLTRLLGVTHLVPWMPLMVYIVLRLISDVAGPTVSFTVMPFLAGYLYLLLACLVVCLSLDAWDVVRYVGGERYVLGSPDAVRAGASRPSPERLSCEALA
;
A
#
# COMPACT_ATOMS: atom_id res chain seq x y z
N MET A 1 21.56 16.85 23.31
CA MET A 1 21.32 17.52 22.01
C MET A 1 21.10 16.43 20.98
N SER A 2 19.85 16.17 20.57
CA SER A 2 19.54 15.15 19.57
C SER A 2 19.95 15.67 18.18
N GLN A 3 20.82 14.93 17.50
CA GLN A 3 21.15 15.15 16.09
C GLN A 3 19.86 15.31 15.27
N PRO A 4 19.74 16.32 14.38
CA PRO A 4 18.57 16.46 13.52
C PRO A 4 18.49 15.21 12.63
N ARG A 5 17.44 14.41 12.82
CA ARG A 5 17.22 13.21 12.01
C ARG A 5 17.03 13.60 10.54
N THR A 6 17.64 12.85 9.63
CA THR A 6 17.44 13.08 8.19
C THR A 6 16.01 12.70 7.78
N THR A 7 15.50 13.24 6.67
CA THR A 7 14.15 12.91 6.15
C THR A 7 13.95 11.40 5.99
N PHE A 8 15.01 10.69 5.58
CA PHE A 8 15.01 9.24 5.47
C PHE A 8 14.83 8.53 6.83
N GLN A 9 15.52 9.00 7.88
CA GLN A 9 15.37 8.47 9.23
C GLN A 9 13.97 8.70 9.80
N HIS A 10 13.33 9.83 9.46
CA HIS A 10 11.93 10.09 9.82
C HIS A 10 10.96 9.14 9.12
N ILE A 11 11.13 8.94 7.81
CA ILE A 11 10.33 7.98 7.03
C ILE A 11 10.49 6.56 7.58
N ALA A 12 11.73 6.13 7.83
CA ALA A 12 12.01 4.81 8.39
C ALA A 12 11.39 4.63 9.79
N ALA A 13 11.45 5.65 10.64
CA ALA A 13 10.81 5.63 11.96
C ALA A 13 9.28 5.55 11.87
N SER A 14 8.67 6.33 10.98
CA SER A 14 7.22 6.26 10.71
C SER A 14 6.81 4.87 10.23
N TRP A 15 7.59 4.23 9.36
CA TRP A 15 7.35 2.85 8.92
C TRP A 15 7.49 1.88 10.11
N LEU A 16 8.58 1.97 10.87
CA LEU A 16 8.78 1.09 12.02
C LEU A 16 7.66 1.20 13.07
N SER A 17 6.98 2.35 13.17
CA SER A 17 5.85 2.57 14.10
C SER A 17 4.54 1.87 13.71
N MET A 18 4.43 1.35 12.47
CA MET A 18 3.22 0.65 12.02
C MET A 18 2.96 -0.64 12.81
N LYS A 19 1.69 -1.02 12.91
CA LYS A 19 1.26 -2.27 13.56
C LYS A 19 1.84 -3.48 12.80
N LEU A 20 2.22 -4.53 13.52
CA LEU A 20 2.87 -5.71 12.93
C LEU A 20 2.02 -6.36 11.83
N TRP A 21 0.71 -6.48 12.06
CA TRP A 21 -0.21 -7.06 11.07
C TRP A 21 -0.24 -6.27 9.76
N VAL A 22 -0.12 -4.93 9.81
CA VAL A 22 -0.02 -4.08 8.62
C VAL A 22 1.27 -4.41 7.88
N LYS A 23 2.38 -4.66 8.61
CA LYS A 23 3.64 -5.02 7.96
C LYS A 23 3.58 -6.35 7.26
N THR A 24 3.08 -7.37 7.95
CA THR A 24 2.88 -8.70 7.37
C THR A 24 1.99 -8.63 6.13
N TRP A 25 0.90 -7.84 6.19
CA TRP A 25 0.03 -7.60 5.05
C TRP A 25 0.77 -6.95 3.88
N LEU A 26 1.54 -5.88 4.10
CA LEU A 26 2.30 -5.22 3.05
C LEU A 26 3.36 -6.15 2.41
N PHE A 27 4.05 -6.97 3.19
CA PHE A 27 4.98 -7.97 2.64
C PHE A 27 4.26 -9.01 1.78
N PHE A 28 3.13 -9.52 2.25
CA PHE A 28 2.29 -10.44 1.49
C PHE A 28 1.83 -9.83 0.17
N LEU A 29 1.32 -8.59 0.17
CA LEU A 29 0.92 -7.90 -1.05
C LEU A 29 2.06 -7.77 -2.05
N ASN A 30 3.26 -7.38 -1.60
CA ASN A 30 4.42 -7.29 -2.48
C ASN A 30 4.73 -8.65 -3.12
N ALA A 31 4.64 -9.74 -2.36
CA ALA A 31 4.80 -11.07 -2.92
C ALA A 31 3.73 -11.40 -3.98
N VAL A 32 2.46 -11.04 -3.74
CA VAL A 32 1.37 -11.23 -4.72
C VAL A 32 1.59 -10.39 -5.99
N PHE A 33 2.03 -9.14 -5.87
CA PHE A 33 2.36 -8.32 -7.04
C PHE A 33 3.55 -8.89 -7.82
N LEU A 34 4.62 -9.30 -7.12
CA LEU A 34 5.80 -9.87 -7.74
C LEU A 34 5.55 -11.27 -8.33
N ALA A 35 4.52 -11.99 -7.86
CA ALA A 35 4.10 -13.24 -8.49
C ALA A 35 3.66 -13.07 -9.96
N ALA A 36 3.38 -11.83 -10.41
CA ALA A 36 3.17 -11.54 -11.84
C ALA A 36 4.35 -11.96 -12.73
N PHE A 37 5.58 -12.04 -12.19
CA PHE A 37 6.74 -12.55 -12.93
C PHE A 37 6.57 -14.01 -13.40
N ALA A 38 5.71 -14.80 -12.75
CA ALA A 38 5.40 -16.15 -13.18
C ALA A 38 4.48 -16.20 -14.43
N PHE A 39 3.90 -15.06 -14.83
CA PHE A 39 2.90 -14.96 -15.89
C PHE A 39 3.30 -13.97 -16.99
N LEU A 40 4.60 -13.69 -17.17
CA LEU A 40 5.10 -12.66 -18.11
C LEU A 40 4.65 -12.83 -19.57
N GLU A 41 4.28 -14.05 -19.97
CA GLU A 41 3.74 -14.34 -21.29
C GLU A 41 2.39 -13.64 -21.52
N ASP A 42 1.60 -13.45 -20.46
CA ASP A 42 0.31 -12.77 -20.55
C ASP A 42 0.46 -11.24 -20.42
N PRO A 43 -0.24 -10.44 -21.26
CA PRO A 43 -0.23 -8.98 -21.15
C PRO A 43 -0.64 -8.45 -19.77
N ALA A 44 -1.50 -9.15 -19.04
CA ALA A 44 -1.95 -8.74 -17.71
C ALA A 44 -0.80 -8.66 -16.71
N ALA A 45 0.14 -9.61 -16.75
CA ALA A 45 1.31 -9.57 -15.89
C ALA A 45 2.15 -8.31 -16.11
N LYS A 46 2.31 -7.89 -17.38
CA LYS A 46 3.06 -6.69 -17.74
C LYS A 46 2.38 -5.43 -17.21
N TRP A 47 1.06 -5.33 -17.32
CA TRP A 47 0.29 -4.22 -16.75
C TRP A 47 0.36 -4.18 -15.23
N ILE A 48 0.30 -5.34 -14.55
CA ILE A 48 0.46 -5.45 -13.10
C ILE A 48 1.83 -4.95 -12.66
N LEU A 49 2.90 -5.42 -13.31
CA LEU A 49 4.28 -5.02 -12.99
C LEU A 49 4.53 -3.54 -13.31
N LEU A 50 3.95 -3.01 -14.40
CA LEU A 50 4.04 -1.59 -14.73
C LEU A 50 3.36 -0.72 -13.67
N ALA A 51 2.14 -1.07 -13.26
CA ALA A 51 1.42 -0.36 -12.20
C ALA A 51 2.16 -0.44 -10.85
N TYR A 52 2.77 -1.59 -10.55
CA TYR A 52 3.64 -1.76 -9.39
C TYR A 52 4.90 -0.88 -9.46
N ALA A 53 5.58 -0.81 -10.61
CA ALA A 53 6.74 0.04 -10.78
C ALA A 53 6.37 1.54 -10.71
N ALA A 54 5.20 1.92 -11.24
CA ALA A 54 4.71 3.29 -11.24
C ALA A 54 4.33 3.81 -9.84
N SER A 55 3.94 2.94 -8.92
CA SER A 55 3.57 3.35 -7.55
C SER A 55 4.78 3.81 -6.74
N GLY A 56 5.97 3.24 -6.96
CA GLY A 56 7.19 3.55 -6.23
C GLY A 56 7.60 5.03 -6.26
N PRO A 57 7.75 5.65 -7.46
CA PRO A 57 8.07 7.08 -7.57
C PRO A 57 7.02 7.99 -6.95
N LEU A 58 5.72 7.69 -7.13
CA LEU A 58 4.63 8.45 -6.55
C LEU A 58 4.66 8.42 -5.02
N LEU A 59 4.86 7.22 -4.45
CA LEU A 59 4.97 7.02 -3.02
C LEU A 59 6.18 7.76 -2.45
N GLY A 60 7.35 7.59 -3.08
CA GLY A 60 8.59 8.25 -2.66
C GLY A 60 8.48 9.77 -2.67
N TRP A 61 7.91 10.36 -3.72
CA TRP A 61 7.68 11.80 -3.82
C TRP A 61 6.80 12.33 -2.68
N PHE A 62 5.68 11.66 -2.39
CA PHE A 62 4.77 12.07 -1.33
C PHE A 62 5.39 11.91 0.07
N MET A 63 6.12 10.84 0.32
CA MET A 63 6.80 10.61 1.60
C MET A 63 7.86 11.68 1.88
N VAL A 64 8.61 12.11 0.86
CA VAL A 64 9.58 13.21 0.98
C VAL A 64 8.87 14.54 1.25
N LYS A 65 7.82 14.86 0.47
CA LYS A 65 7.06 16.11 0.61
C LYS A 65 6.39 16.24 1.98
N GLN A 66 5.90 15.12 2.52
CA GLN A 66 5.18 15.09 3.81
C GLN A 66 6.07 14.74 5.01
N ARG A 67 7.37 14.51 4.78
CA ARG A 67 8.36 14.18 5.82
C ARG A 67 7.98 12.94 6.65
N GLY A 68 7.30 11.97 6.05
CA GLY A 68 6.85 10.75 6.71
C GLY A 68 5.58 10.17 6.09
N LEU A 69 4.99 9.21 6.79
CA LEU A 69 3.76 8.56 6.34
C LEU A 69 2.53 9.26 6.92
N THR A 70 1.69 9.81 6.06
CA THR A 70 0.37 10.35 6.42
C THR A 70 -0.72 9.55 5.71
N ARG A 71 -1.98 9.75 6.13
CA ARG A 71 -3.13 9.14 5.46
C ARG A 71 -3.34 9.59 4.00
N LEU A 72 -2.73 10.71 3.58
CA LEU A 72 -2.80 11.15 2.19
C LEU A 72 -2.04 10.23 1.22
N LEU A 73 -1.15 9.37 1.73
CA LEU A 73 -0.49 8.35 0.91
C LEU A 73 -1.47 7.42 0.19
N GLY A 74 -2.70 7.23 0.71
CA GLY A 74 -3.72 6.44 0.02
C GLY A 74 -4.04 6.92 -1.40
N VAL A 75 -3.93 8.23 -1.67
CA VAL A 75 -4.12 8.78 -3.04
C VAL A 75 -3.07 8.22 -4.00
N THR A 76 -1.83 8.04 -3.54
CA THR A 76 -0.73 7.56 -4.40
C THR A 76 -0.91 6.11 -4.83
N HIS A 77 -1.71 5.33 -4.10
CA HIS A 77 -2.11 3.98 -4.47
C HIS A 77 -3.36 3.98 -5.36
N LEU A 78 -4.34 4.84 -5.07
CA LEU A 78 -5.57 4.94 -5.86
C LEU A 78 -5.31 5.23 -7.34
N VAL A 79 -4.38 6.14 -7.65
CA VAL A 79 -4.08 6.54 -9.04
C VAL A 79 -3.58 5.37 -9.92
N PRO A 80 -2.54 4.60 -9.55
CA PRO A 80 -2.09 3.47 -10.36
C PRO A 80 -2.98 2.22 -10.21
N TRP A 81 -3.58 1.99 -9.04
CA TRP A 81 -4.25 0.71 -8.76
C TRP A 81 -5.71 0.68 -9.18
N MET A 82 -6.42 1.82 -9.22
CA MET A 82 -7.81 1.85 -9.73
C MET A 82 -7.88 1.44 -11.21
N PRO A 83 -7.07 2.00 -12.14
CA PRO A 83 -7.06 1.55 -13.53
C PRO A 83 -6.68 0.08 -13.67
N LEU A 84 -5.71 -0.39 -12.88
CA LEU A 84 -5.31 -1.80 -12.87
C LEU A 84 -6.46 -2.70 -12.42
N MET A 85 -7.17 -2.33 -11.35
CA MET A 85 -8.32 -3.08 -10.85
C MET A 85 -9.41 -3.19 -11.91
N VAL A 86 -9.73 -2.08 -12.59
CA VAL A 86 -10.69 -2.09 -13.71
C VAL A 86 -10.21 -3.00 -14.84
N TYR A 87 -8.94 -2.91 -15.23
CA TYR A 87 -8.36 -3.77 -16.25
C TYR A 87 -8.45 -5.27 -15.88
N ILE A 88 -8.14 -5.64 -14.63
CA ILE A 88 -8.26 -7.03 -14.16
C ILE A 88 -9.71 -7.50 -14.20
N VAL A 89 -10.65 -6.68 -13.72
CA VAL A 89 -12.08 -7.00 -13.78
C VAL A 89 -12.52 -7.22 -15.23
N LEU A 90 -12.14 -6.33 -16.14
CA LEU A 90 -12.46 -6.48 -17.57
C LEU A 90 -11.89 -7.77 -18.14
N ARG A 91 -10.63 -8.12 -17.85
CA ARG A 91 -10.02 -9.40 -18.27
C ARG A 91 -10.73 -10.63 -17.70
N LEU A 92 -11.40 -10.53 -16.55
CA LEU A 92 -12.10 -11.64 -15.92
C LEU A 92 -13.54 -11.82 -16.42
N ILE A 93 -14.18 -10.77 -16.94
CA ILE A 93 -15.61 -10.79 -17.30
C ILE A 93 -15.91 -10.52 -18.77
N SER A 94 -14.93 -10.09 -19.56
CA SER A 94 -15.14 -9.65 -20.94
C SER A 94 -13.87 -9.73 -21.80
N ASP A 95 -14.04 -9.72 -23.11
CA ASP A 95 -12.93 -9.69 -24.07
C ASP A 95 -12.43 -8.27 -24.40
N VAL A 96 -13.02 -7.23 -23.79
CA VAL A 96 -12.76 -5.80 -24.11
C VAL A 96 -11.30 -5.42 -23.86
N ALA A 97 -10.67 -5.99 -22.83
CA ALA A 97 -9.30 -5.70 -22.45
C ALA A 97 -8.29 -6.77 -22.92
N GLY A 98 -8.71 -7.65 -23.84
CA GLY A 98 -8.01 -8.86 -24.26
C GLY A 98 -8.80 -10.12 -23.89
N PRO A 99 -8.34 -11.32 -24.30
CA PRO A 99 -9.09 -12.57 -24.10
C PRO A 99 -9.48 -12.79 -22.63
N THR A 100 -10.75 -13.16 -22.43
CA THR A 100 -11.32 -13.42 -21.12
C THR A 100 -10.57 -14.55 -20.43
N VAL A 101 -10.09 -14.28 -19.21
CA VAL A 101 -9.40 -15.23 -18.37
C VAL A 101 -10.42 -15.93 -17.48
N SER A 102 -10.48 -17.25 -17.57
CA SER A 102 -11.38 -18.09 -16.77
C SER A 102 -10.67 -19.34 -16.28
N PHE A 103 -11.25 -19.99 -15.26
CA PHE A 103 -10.69 -21.22 -14.71
C PHE A 103 -10.71 -22.40 -15.71
N THR A 104 -11.54 -22.34 -16.74
CA THR A 104 -11.61 -23.39 -17.77
C THR A 104 -10.51 -23.26 -18.82
N VAL A 105 -10.02 -22.05 -19.09
CA VAL A 105 -9.00 -21.78 -20.12
C VAL A 105 -7.61 -21.62 -19.52
N MET A 106 -7.49 -20.83 -18.45
CA MET A 106 -6.20 -20.48 -17.81
C MET A 106 -6.33 -20.53 -16.28
N PRO A 107 -6.43 -21.73 -15.66
CA PRO A 107 -6.76 -21.86 -14.24
C PRO A 107 -5.80 -21.15 -13.29
N PHE A 108 -4.49 -21.22 -13.56
CA PHE A 108 -3.48 -20.59 -12.72
C PHE A 108 -3.52 -19.06 -12.81
N LEU A 109 -3.64 -18.51 -14.02
CA LEU A 109 -3.76 -17.07 -14.22
C LEU A 109 -5.08 -16.55 -13.63
N ALA A 110 -6.19 -17.26 -13.83
CA ALA A 110 -7.48 -16.91 -13.26
C ALA A 110 -7.40 -16.84 -11.73
N GLY A 111 -6.89 -17.89 -11.07
CA GLY A 111 -6.70 -17.91 -9.62
C GLY A 111 -5.82 -16.76 -9.12
N TYR A 112 -4.73 -16.49 -9.83
CA TYR A 112 -3.86 -15.35 -9.53
C TYR A 112 -4.57 -14.00 -9.65
N LEU A 113 -5.31 -13.76 -10.74
CA LEU A 113 -6.03 -12.51 -10.96
C LEU A 113 -7.16 -12.31 -9.92
N TYR A 114 -7.86 -13.37 -9.52
CA TYR A 114 -8.84 -13.28 -8.43
C TYR A 114 -8.19 -12.96 -7.09
N LEU A 115 -7.05 -13.59 -6.77
CA LEU A 115 -6.30 -13.29 -5.54
C LEU A 115 -5.82 -11.84 -5.54
N LEU A 116 -5.22 -11.39 -6.64
CA LEU A 116 -4.75 -10.01 -6.78
C LEU A 116 -5.91 -9.01 -6.72
N LEU A 117 -7.05 -9.32 -7.36
CA LEU A 117 -8.25 -8.50 -7.29
C LEU A 117 -8.76 -8.37 -5.85
N ALA A 118 -8.85 -9.48 -5.11
CA ALA A 118 -9.25 -9.45 -3.70
C ALA A 118 -8.29 -8.58 -2.86
N CYS A 119 -6.98 -8.71 -3.09
CA CYS A 119 -5.96 -7.88 -2.46
C CYS A 119 -6.15 -6.39 -2.80
N LEU A 120 -6.35 -6.07 -4.07
CA LEU A 120 -6.59 -4.71 -4.56
C LEU A 120 -7.82 -4.09 -3.91
N VAL A 121 -8.94 -4.82 -3.87
CA VAL A 121 -10.19 -4.35 -3.24
C VAL A 121 -9.96 -3.99 -1.77
N VAL A 122 -9.31 -4.87 -1.01
CA VAL A 122 -9.00 -4.62 0.41
C VAL A 122 -8.11 -3.39 0.56
N CYS A 123 -7.03 -3.29 -0.23
CA CYS A 123 -6.09 -2.18 -0.11
C CYS A 123 -6.72 -0.85 -0.50
N LEU A 124 -7.41 -0.80 -1.64
CA LEU A 124 -8.07 0.41 -2.12
C LEU A 124 -9.17 0.87 -1.17
N SER A 125 -9.86 -0.06 -0.49
CA SER A 125 -10.83 0.29 0.56
C SER A 125 -10.16 0.95 1.75
N LEU A 126 -9.00 0.44 2.19
CA LEU A 126 -8.21 1.05 3.27
C LEU A 126 -7.63 2.41 2.85
N ASP A 127 -7.12 2.52 1.63
CA ASP A 127 -6.59 3.76 1.08
C ASP A 127 -7.69 4.83 0.96
N ALA A 128 -8.87 4.46 0.46
CA ALA A 128 -10.01 5.36 0.37
C ALA A 128 -10.45 5.84 1.76
N TRP A 129 -10.50 4.93 2.74
CA TRP A 129 -10.80 5.28 4.13
C TRP A 129 -9.77 6.26 4.73
N ASP A 130 -8.49 6.03 4.47
CA ASP A 130 -7.41 6.92 4.88
C ASP A 130 -7.54 8.30 4.25
N VAL A 131 -7.87 8.37 2.95
CA VAL A 131 -8.11 9.62 2.24
C VAL A 131 -9.32 10.36 2.82
N VAL A 132 -10.42 9.67 3.13
CA VAL A 132 -11.61 10.29 3.76
C VAL A 132 -11.24 10.91 5.11
N ARG A 133 -10.51 10.18 5.96
CA ARG A 133 -10.04 10.70 7.26
C ARG A 133 -9.08 11.87 7.11
N TYR A 134 -8.22 11.81 6.10
CA TYR A 134 -7.37 12.95 5.75
C TYR A 134 -8.24 14.13 5.32
N VAL A 135 -9.16 14.01 4.38
CA VAL A 135 -10.03 15.14 3.99
C VAL A 135 -10.82 15.68 5.19
N GLY A 136 -11.25 14.82 6.12
CA GLY A 136 -11.90 15.17 7.38
C GLY A 136 -11.03 15.88 8.43
N GLY A 137 -9.74 16.13 8.16
CA GLY A 137 -8.87 16.97 8.98
C GLY A 137 -7.70 16.26 9.67
N GLU A 138 -7.58 14.93 9.55
CA GLU A 138 -6.44 14.21 10.15
C GLU A 138 -5.14 14.49 9.38
N ARG A 139 -4.19 15.19 10.00
CA ARG A 139 -2.90 15.57 9.39
C ARG A 139 -1.66 14.96 10.07
N TYR A 140 -1.83 14.14 11.09
CA TYR A 140 -0.70 13.60 11.83
C TYR A 140 0.14 12.64 10.96
N VAL A 141 1.46 12.67 11.20
CA VAL A 141 2.42 11.73 10.60
C VAL A 141 2.49 10.50 11.51
N LEU A 142 2.46 9.30 10.93
CA LEU A 142 2.62 8.04 11.67
C LEU A 142 3.94 8.06 12.48
N GLY A 143 3.87 7.62 13.73
CA GLY A 143 4.97 7.70 14.70
C GLY A 143 5.05 9.03 15.48
N SER A 144 4.27 10.06 15.11
CA SER A 144 4.16 11.29 15.90
C SER A 144 3.40 11.06 17.23
N PRO A 145 3.59 11.91 18.25
CA PRO A 145 2.81 11.84 19.49
C PRO A 145 1.30 11.85 19.24
N ASP A 146 0.83 12.65 18.29
CA ASP A 146 -0.58 12.78 17.94
C ASP A 146 -1.12 11.47 17.35
N ALA A 147 -0.33 10.80 16.51
CA ALA A 147 -0.67 9.49 15.94
C ALA A 147 -0.78 8.39 17.00
N VAL A 148 0.06 8.44 18.05
CA VAL A 148 -0.02 7.51 19.18
C VAL A 148 -1.26 7.77 20.02
N ARG A 149 -1.56 9.04 20.35
CA ARG A 149 -2.79 9.41 21.08
C ARG A 149 -4.07 9.02 20.33
N ALA A 150 -4.03 9.09 18.99
CA ALA A 150 -5.13 8.65 18.14
C ALA A 150 -5.20 7.13 17.91
N GLY A 151 -4.31 6.32 18.51
CA GLY A 151 -4.26 4.87 18.35
C GLY A 151 -3.81 4.38 16.97
N ALA A 152 -3.27 5.28 16.15
CA ALA A 152 -2.83 5.02 14.78
C ALA A 152 -1.38 4.51 14.67
N SER A 153 -0.56 4.69 15.70
CA SER A 153 0.84 4.24 15.74
C SER A 153 1.17 3.54 17.05
N ARG A 154 2.18 2.66 17.04
CA ARG A 154 2.74 2.10 18.27
C ARG A 154 3.59 3.15 19.00
N PRO A 155 3.62 3.14 20.35
CA PRO A 155 4.56 3.97 21.11
C PRO A 155 5.99 3.65 20.69
N SER A 156 6.84 4.68 20.63
CA SER A 156 8.28 4.47 20.42
C SER A 156 8.88 3.76 21.64
N PRO A 157 9.88 2.85 21.47
CA PRO A 157 10.53 2.18 22.59
C PRO A 157 11.06 3.14 23.66
N GLU A 158 11.61 4.30 23.26
CA GLU A 158 12.07 5.37 24.16
C GLU A 158 10.97 5.93 25.09
N ARG A 159 9.69 5.85 24.69
CA ARG A 159 8.56 6.33 25.51
C ARG A 159 8.09 5.31 26.52
N LEU A 160 8.16 4.02 26.18
CA LEU A 160 7.85 2.94 27.13
C LEU A 160 8.81 2.97 28.34
N SER A 161 10.07 3.34 28.12
CA SER A 161 11.05 3.51 29.21
C SER A 161 10.78 4.72 30.10
N CYS A 162 10.18 5.80 29.61
CA CYS A 162 9.82 6.96 30.46
C CYS A 162 8.53 6.73 31.24
N GLU A 163 7.53 6.07 30.66
CA GLU A 163 6.28 5.74 31.36
C GLU A 163 6.46 4.58 32.36
N ALA A 164 7.41 3.67 32.14
CA ALA A 164 7.75 2.63 33.12
C ALA A 164 8.56 3.15 34.34
N LEU A 165 8.97 4.41 34.31
CA LEU A 165 9.76 5.07 35.38
C LEU A 165 8.98 6.19 36.09
N ALA A 166 7.70 6.38 35.77
CA ALA A 166 6.79 7.35 36.39
C ALA A 166 5.68 6.63 37.17
#